data_AF-A0A7W5V9S4-F1
#
_entry.id   AF-A0A7W5V9S4-F1
#
_cell.length_a   1.000
_cell.length_b   1.000
_cell.length_c   1.000
_cell.angle_alpha   90.00
_cell.angle_beta   90.00
_cell.angle_gamma   90.00
#
_symmetry.space_group_name_H-M   'P 1'
#
loop_
_entity.id
_entity.type
_entity.pdbx_description
1 polymer ?
#
loop_
_entity_poly.entity_id
_entity_poly.type
_entity_poly.pdbx_seq_one_letter_code
_entity_poly.pdbx_strand_id
1 'polypeptide(L)'
;MHDLNLFSQDRALRGAVEVSAAADGGSIELWKLVNGQGRRIYSGLAGGWFLRLQPSTRVKPLLRALPALLADWEQRGIREFSRWDSSDPTFARAFKLSIVDANQSGTDFPGSVYFTIDLPPDKAGGFVAETGDALAQWVGDWLWKAGQADVLRKLAKSAAPRRHAFVLFPGFTTAPFKVADLLMRDSAPLPTVAPSLPAEVTDVWAMSTWNSGDGFRWSADDGWVRFTKVLEIDSWEIASAG
;
A
#
# COMPACT_ATOMS: atom_id res chain seq x y z
N MET A 1 -9.13 23.47 7.56
CA MET A 1 -10.11 23.12 6.52
C MET A 1 -9.96 21.63 6.30
N HIS A 2 -11.05 20.89 6.38
CA HIS A 2 -11.10 19.48 6.03
C HIS A 2 -11.29 19.31 4.52
N ASP A 3 -11.09 18.10 4.00
CA ASP A 3 -11.01 17.86 2.56
C ASP A 3 -12.36 17.94 1.82
N LEU A 4 -13.44 17.36 2.37
CA LEU A 4 -14.73 17.27 1.67
C LEU A 4 -15.93 17.62 2.56
N ASN A 5 -16.96 18.23 1.97
CA ASN A 5 -18.26 18.42 2.61
C ASN A 5 -19.28 17.44 2.02
N LEU A 6 -20.07 16.78 2.88
CA LEU A 6 -21.21 15.99 2.49
C LEU A 6 -22.47 16.84 2.62
N PHE A 7 -23.21 17.00 1.53
CA PHE A 7 -24.46 17.73 1.50
C PHE A 7 -25.62 16.79 1.18
N SER A 8 -26.78 17.02 1.79
CA SER A 8 -28.03 16.41 1.33
C SER A 8 -28.49 17.05 0.01
N GLN A 9 -29.52 16.47 -0.63
CA GLN A 9 -30.07 16.98 -1.90
C GLN A 9 -30.56 18.44 -1.80
N ASP A 10 -31.04 18.85 -0.62
CA ASP A 10 -31.44 20.22 -0.29
C ASP A 10 -30.25 21.16 0.01
N ARG A 11 -29.01 20.71 -0.21
CA ARG A 11 -27.75 21.40 0.08
C ARG A 11 -27.49 21.72 1.56
N ALA A 12 -28.22 21.10 2.49
CA ALA A 12 -27.85 21.20 3.90
C ALA A 12 -26.56 20.43 4.18
N LEU A 13 -25.64 21.01 4.95
CA LEU A 13 -24.40 20.36 5.35
C LEU A 13 -24.70 19.19 6.31
N ARG A 14 -24.32 17.98 5.92
CA ARG A 14 -24.55 16.75 6.69
C ARG A 14 -23.28 16.18 7.30
N GLY A 15 -22.14 16.41 6.67
CA GLY A 15 -20.88 15.85 7.14
C GLY A 15 -19.66 16.62 6.67
N ALA A 16 -18.58 16.52 7.43
CA ALA A 16 -17.25 16.91 7.02
C ALA A 16 -16.38 15.66 6.96
N VAL A 17 -15.62 15.51 5.89
CA VAL A 17 -14.71 14.38 5.67
C VAL A 17 -13.29 14.89 5.62
N GLU A 18 -12.43 14.23 6.38
CA GLU A 18 -10.99 14.35 6.25
C GLU A 18 -10.41 13.02 5.76
N VAL A 19 -9.62 13.07 4.70
CA VAL A 19 -9.00 11.91 4.09
C VAL A 19 -7.55 11.82 4.56
N SER A 20 -7.16 10.67 5.07
CA SER A 20 -5.77 10.40 5.45
C SER A 20 -5.39 9.00 5.00
N ALA A 21 -4.10 8.79 4.75
CA ALA A 21 -3.59 7.51 4.28
C ALA A 21 -2.73 6.89 5.37
N ALA A 22 -2.98 5.62 5.66
CA ALA A 22 -2.13 4.75 6.46
C ALA A 22 -0.86 4.36 5.68
N ALA A 23 -0.18 5.33 5.08
CA ALA A 23 0.87 5.13 4.09
C ALA A 23 2.27 5.00 4.71
N ASP A 24 3.08 4.10 4.18
CA ASP A 24 4.52 4.10 4.38
C ASP A 24 5.17 5.05 3.36
N GLY A 25 5.36 6.30 3.77
CA GLY A 25 5.85 7.36 2.88
C GLY A 25 7.19 7.05 2.23
N GLY A 26 8.12 6.42 2.96
CA GLY A 26 9.44 6.06 2.44
C GLY A 26 9.36 4.99 1.36
N SER A 27 8.53 3.97 1.57
CA SER A 27 8.30 2.91 0.58
C SER A 27 7.60 3.44 -0.68
N ILE A 28 6.64 4.36 -0.53
CA ILE A 28 5.98 5.02 -1.67
C ILE A 28 6.95 5.88 -2.46
N GLU A 29 7.79 6.66 -1.78
CA GLU A 29 8.80 7.49 -2.44
C GLU A 29 9.80 6.62 -3.22
N LEU A 30 10.31 5.55 -2.60
CA LEU A 30 11.21 4.61 -3.25
C LEU A 30 10.54 3.95 -4.46
N TRP A 31 9.30 3.49 -4.33
CA TRP A 31 8.51 2.93 -5.43
C TRP A 31 8.41 3.90 -6.61
N LYS A 32 8.08 5.16 -6.37
CA LYS A 32 8.02 6.20 -7.41
C LYS A 32 9.37 6.41 -8.09
N LEU A 33 10.47 6.38 -7.34
CA LEU A 33 11.81 6.53 -7.92
C LEU A 33 12.20 5.34 -8.80
N VAL A 34 11.85 4.10 -8.42
CA VAL A 34 12.24 2.90 -9.17
C VAL A 34 11.26 2.54 -10.30
N ASN A 35 9.98 2.91 -10.20
CA ASN A 35 8.97 2.55 -11.21
C ASN A 35 8.34 3.75 -11.95
N GLY A 36 8.54 4.99 -11.49
CA GLY A 36 7.87 6.19 -12.03
C GLY A 36 8.36 6.70 -13.39
N GLN A 37 9.22 5.95 -14.09
CA GLN A 37 9.73 6.30 -15.43
C GLN A 37 9.30 5.27 -16.48
N GLY A 38 8.28 4.46 -16.18
CA GLY A 38 7.86 3.34 -17.01
C GLY A 38 8.74 2.11 -16.83
N ARG A 39 8.51 1.11 -17.70
CA ARG A 39 9.21 -0.18 -17.67
C ARG A 39 10.70 0.03 -17.94
N ARG A 40 11.55 -0.50 -17.05
CA ARG A 40 13.00 -0.50 -17.26
C ARG A 40 13.41 -1.73 -18.06
N ILE A 41 14.19 -1.52 -19.12
CA ILE A 41 14.68 -2.59 -19.99
C ILE A 41 16.19 -2.39 -20.17
N TYR A 42 16.96 -3.44 -19.95
CA TYR A 42 18.40 -3.47 -20.23
C TYR A 42 18.70 -4.40 -21.39
N SER A 43 19.33 -3.87 -22.44
CA SER A 43 19.75 -4.68 -23.58
C SER A 43 20.81 -5.69 -23.16
N GLY A 44 20.71 -6.91 -23.70
CA GLY A 44 21.66 -7.99 -23.43
C GLY A 44 21.29 -8.91 -22.26
N LEU A 45 20.14 -8.69 -21.60
CA LEU A 45 19.54 -9.63 -20.66
C LEU A 45 18.51 -10.50 -21.37
N ALA A 46 18.52 -11.80 -21.08
CA ALA A 46 17.67 -12.79 -21.74
C ALA A 46 16.27 -12.89 -21.11
N GLY A 47 16.14 -12.66 -19.81
CA GLY A 47 14.89 -12.85 -19.07
C GLY A 47 14.33 -11.57 -18.46
N GLY A 48 13.17 -11.71 -17.81
CA GLY A 48 12.54 -10.65 -17.01
C GLY A 48 12.90 -10.84 -15.56
N TRP A 49 13.48 -9.81 -14.93
CA TRP A 49 13.88 -9.84 -13.53
C TRP A 49 12.85 -9.12 -12.67
N PHE A 50 12.41 -9.77 -11.60
CA PHE A 50 11.66 -9.15 -10.52
C PHE A 50 12.58 -9.04 -9.31
N LEU A 51 12.74 -7.82 -8.78
CA LEU A 51 13.65 -7.50 -7.68
C LEU A 51 12.88 -6.92 -6.51
N ARG A 52 13.13 -7.45 -5.32
CA ARG A 52 12.65 -6.90 -4.05
C ARG A 52 13.76 -6.10 -3.38
N LEU A 53 13.46 -4.85 -3.04
CA LEU A 53 14.42 -3.88 -2.50
C LEU A 53 14.14 -3.56 -1.04
N GLN A 54 15.17 -3.35 -0.21
CA GLN A 54 14.95 -2.79 1.13
C GLN A 54 14.38 -1.37 1.04
N PRO A 55 13.53 -0.92 1.98
CA PRO A 55 13.04 0.47 2.02
C PRO A 55 14.14 1.54 2.06
N SER A 56 15.34 1.18 2.54
CA SER A 56 16.51 2.08 2.63
C SER A 56 17.36 2.14 1.35
N THR A 57 16.91 1.51 0.26
CA THR A 57 17.70 1.37 -0.97
C THR A 57 18.06 2.71 -1.60
N ARG A 58 19.34 2.88 -1.95
CA ARG A 58 19.82 4.03 -2.72
C ARG A 58 19.67 3.78 -4.22
N VAL A 59 18.68 4.43 -4.83
CA VAL A 59 18.28 4.19 -6.23
C VAL A 59 19.40 4.45 -7.24
N LYS A 60 20.14 5.55 -7.11
CA LYS A 60 21.20 5.90 -8.10
C LYS A 60 22.32 4.84 -8.17
N PRO A 61 22.93 4.41 -7.05
CA PRO A 61 23.88 3.29 -7.06
C PRO A 61 23.27 1.98 -7.58
N LEU A 62 22.05 1.63 -7.15
CA LEU A 62 21.33 0.44 -7.58
C LEU A 62 21.23 0.38 -9.11
N LEU A 63 20.61 1.40 -9.71
CA LEU A 63 20.33 1.43 -11.15
C LEU A 63 21.60 1.45 -12.01
N ARG A 64 22.68 2.07 -11.52
CA ARG A 64 23.97 2.07 -12.21
C ARG A 64 24.60 0.67 -12.23
N ALA A 65 24.49 -0.07 -11.13
CA ALA A 65 25.16 -1.35 -10.97
C ALA A 65 24.34 -2.54 -11.50
N LEU A 66 23.04 -2.36 -11.70
CA LEU A 66 22.08 -3.43 -12.02
C LEU A 66 22.41 -4.20 -13.31
N PRO A 67 22.67 -3.55 -14.47
CA PRO A 67 22.81 -4.27 -15.73
C PRO A 67 23.96 -5.27 -15.69
N ALA A 68 25.10 -4.84 -15.15
CA ALA A 68 26.28 -5.66 -15.00
C ALA A 68 26.17 -6.70 -13.87
N LEU A 69 25.24 -6.53 -12.93
CA LEU A 69 24.95 -7.56 -11.92
C LEU A 69 24.10 -8.68 -12.54
N LEU A 70 23.00 -8.31 -13.19
CA LEU A 70 22.05 -9.27 -13.76
C LEU A 70 22.68 -10.07 -14.92
N ALA A 71 23.49 -9.43 -15.76
CA ALA A 71 24.20 -10.13 -16.83
C ALA A 71 25.19 -11.18 -16.29
N ASP A 72 25.91 -10.87 -15.20
CA ASP A 72 26.81 -11.82 -14.53
C ASP A 72 26.03 -13.00 -13.93
N TRP A 73 24.86 -12.74 -13.34
CA TRP A 73 23.97 -13.81 -12.86
C TRP A 73 23.47 -14.71 -13.98
N GLU A 74 22.99 -14.14 -15.09
CA GLU A 74 22.52 -14.92 -16.25
C GLU A 74 23.65 -15.78 -16.85
N GLN A 75 24.87 -15.24 -16.97
CA GLN A 75 26.03 -15.99 -17.47
C GLN A 75 26.41 -17.16 -16.56
N ARG A 76 26.20 -17.02 -15.25
CA ARG A 76 26.43 -18.07 -14.25
C ARG A 76 25.26 -19.04 -14.10
N GLY A 77 24.16 -18.83 -14.84
CA GLY A 77 22.94 -19.62 -14.71
C GLY A 77 22.14 -19.34 -13.44
N ILE A 78 22.43 -18.25 -12.73
CA ILE A 78 21.68 -17.81 -11.55
C ILE A 78 20.38 -17.19 -12.02
N ARG A 79 19.26 -17.74 -11.55
CA ARG A 79 17.91 -17.27 -11.87
C ARG A 79 17.14 -16.80 -10.64
N GLU A 80 17.64 -17.10 -9.46
CA GLU A 80 17.00 -16.74 -8.20
C GLU A 80 18.06 -16.36 -7.17
N PHE A 81 17.66 -15.49 -6.26
CA PHE A 81 18.42 -15.08 -5.10
C PHE A 81 17.44 -14.72 -3.99
N SER A 82 17.69 -15.20 -2.77
CA SER A 82 16.95 -14.78 -1.59
C SER A 82 17.88 -14.26 -0.50
N ARG A 83 17.38 -13.37 0.36
CA ARG A 83 18.13 -12.86 1.51
C ARG A 83 18.61 -13.95 2.46
N TRP A 84 17.97 -15.12 2.42
CA TRP A 84 18.38 -16.29 3.20
C TRP A 84 19.69 -16.91 2.70
N ASP A 85 20.10 -16.59 1.47
CA ASP A 85 21.37 -16.99 0.86
C ASP A 85 22.53 -16.06 1.24
N SER A 86 22.38 -15.26 2.31
CA SER A 86 23.31 -14.17 2.65
C SER A 86 24.76 -14.55 2.92
N SER A 87 25.02 -15.83 3.21
CA SER A 87 26.37 -16.35 3.42
C SER A 87 27.10 -16.67 2.12
N ASP A 88 26.40 -16.72 0.98
CA ASP A 88 27.04 -16.99 -0.30
C ASP A 88 27.76 -15.71 -0.81
N PRO A 89 29.10 -15.73 -0.97
CA PRO A 89 29.85 -14.58 -1.46
C PRO A 89 29.42 -14.14 -2.87
N THR A 90 28.78 -15.02 -3.65
CA THR A 90 28.17 -14.72 -4.96
C THR A 90 27.17 -13.58 -4.87
N PHE A 91 26.45 -13.45 -3.74
CA PHE A 91 25.38 -12.47 -3.58
C PHE A 91 25.79 -11.22 -2.80
N ALA A 92 27.05 -11.12 -2.37
CA ALA A 92 27.55 -9.96 -1.62
C ALA A 92 27.29 -8.61 -2.33
N ARG A 93 27.29 -8.61 -3.67
CA ARG A 93 26.96 -7.42 -4.47
C ARG A 93 25.48 -7.06 -4.41
N ALA A 94 24.57 -8.04 -4.37
CA ALA A 94 23.13 -7.79 -4.23
C ALA A 94 22.81 -7.15 -2.87
N PHE A 95 23.37 -7.68 -1.78
CA PHE A 95 23.20 -7.09 -0.44
C PHE A 95 23.72 -5.65 -0.35
N LYS A 96 24.88 -5.36 -0.94
CA LYS A 96 25.42 -3.99 -1.01
C LYS A 96 24.51 -3.02 -1.77
N LEU A 97 23.69 -3.54 -2.67
CA LEU A 97 22.70 -2.77 -3.42
C LEU A 97 21.30 -2.83 -2.79
N SER A 98 21.17 -3.42 -1.58
CA SER A 98 19.91 -3.57 -0.87
C SER A 98 18.84 -4.37 -1.63
N ILE A 99 19.26 -5.29 -2.50
CA ILE A 99 18.39 -6.31 -3.09
C ILE A 99 18.27 -7.44 -2.05
N VAL A 100 17.04 -7.82 -1.70
CA VAL A 100 16.76 -8.88 -0.71
C VAL A 100 16.15 -10.13 -1.34
N ASP A 101 15.63 -10.02 -2.55
CA ASP A 101 15.08 -11.13 -3.29
C ASP A 101 15.12 -10.77 -4.77
N ALA A 102 15.39 -11.76 -5.62
CA ALA A 102 15.38 -11.60 -7.05
C ALA A 102 14.97 -12.92 -7.72
N ASN A 103 14.12 -12.83 -8.74
CA ASN A 103 13.79 -13.98 -9.57
C ASN A 103 13.73 -13.58 -11.03
N GLN A 104 14.24 -14.45 -11.89
CA GLN A 104 14.16 -14.35 -13.33
C GLN A 104 13.03 -15.24 -13.85
N SER A 105 12.26 -14.74 -14.81
CA SER A 105 11.20 -15.50 -15.47
C SER A 105 11.24 -15.28 -16.98
N GLY A 106 10.60 -16.20 -17.72
CA GLY A 106 10.28 -15.98 -19.13
C GLY A 106 9.31 -14.80 -19.26
N THR A 107 9.51 -13.98 -20.29
CA THR A 107 8.74 -12.74 -20.51
C THR A 107 8.75 -12.40 -21.99
N ASP A 108 7.68 -11.76 -22.46
CA ASP A 108 7.63 -11.16 -23.82
C ASP A 108 8.48 -9.88 -23.92
N PHE A 109 9.06 -9.44 -22.80
CA PHE A 109 9.90 -8.26 -22.70
C PHE A 109 11.29 -8.61 -22.13
N PRO A 110 12.16 -9.31 -22.88
CA PRO A 110 13.51 -9.65 -22.42
C PRO A 110 14.27 -8.43 -21.89
N GLY A 111 14.95 -8.62 -20.76
CA GLY A 111 15.67 -7.58 -20.05
C GLY A 111 14.81 -6.59 -19.28
N SER A 112 13.49 -6.79 -19.22
CA SER A 112 12.62 -6.03 -18.33
C SER A 112 13.01 -6.26 -16.87
N VAL A 113 13.06 -5.19 -16.09
CA VAL A 113 13.25 -5.25 -14.64
C VAL A 113 12.08 -4.61 -13.93
N TYR A 114 11.45 -5.38 -13.05
CA TYR A 114 10.36 -4.99 -12.19
C TYR A 114 10.86 -4.89 -10.76
N PHE A 115 10.43 -3.85 -10.04
CA PHE A 115 10.83 -3.63 -8.66
C PHE A 115 9.62 -3.71 -7.75
N THR A 116 9.81 -4.31 -6.56
CA THR A 116 8.95 -4.13 -5.41
C THR A 116 9.77 -3.74 -4.17
N ILE A 117 9.11 -3.23 -3.15
CA ILE A 117 9.74 -2.87 -1.88
C ILE A 117 9.45 -3.96 -0.87
N ASP A 118 10.49 -4.41 -0.17
CA ASP A 118 10.38 -5.39 0.90
C ASP A 118 9.51 -4.84 2.02
N LEU A 119 8.60 -5.67 2.50
CA LEU A 119 7.74 -5.36 3.62
C LEU A 119 8.26 -6.11 4.86
N PRO A 120 8.25 -5.47 6.04
CA PRO A 120 8.41 -6.17 7.30
C PRO A 120 7.51 -7.41 7.38
N PRO A 121 7.94 -8.51 8.03
CA PRO A 121 7.19 -9.77 8.06
C PRO A 121 5.73 -9.61 8.54
N ASP A 122 5.48 -8.73 9.51
CA ASP A 122 4.13 -8.44 10.03
C ASP A 122 3.19 -7.79 9.02
N LYS A 123 3.72 -7.25 7.92
CA LYS A 123 2.99 -6.62 6.81
C LYS A 123 2.97 -7.45 5.53
N ALA A 124 3.98 -8.29 5.31
CA ALA A 124 4.15 -9.05 4.08
C ALA A 124 3.16 -10.22 3.95
N GLY A 125 2.73 -10.79 5.07
CA GLY A 125 1.85 -11.94 5.12
C GLY A 125 1.65 -12.42 6.56
N GLY A 126 0.66 -13.26 6.79
CA GLY A 126 0.41 -13.78 8.14
C GLY A 126 -0.96 -14.41 8.28
N PHE A 127 -1.36 -14.64 9.53
CA PHE A 127 -2.66 -15.19 9.87
C PHE A 127 -3.80 -14.30 9.35
N VAL A 128 -4.76 -14.93 8.67
CA VAL A 128 -6.00 -14.29 8.21
C VAL A 128 -6.99 -14.30 9.36
N ALA A 129 -7.47 -13.14 9.77
CA ALA A 129 -8.37 -13.02 10.91
C ALA A 129 -9.75 -13.64 10.62
N GLU A 130 -10.31 -14.35 11.62
CA GLU A 130 -11.67 -14.90 11.57
C GLU A 130 -12.76 -13.81 11.64
N THR A 131 -12.44 -12.68 12.30
CA THR A 131 -13.33 -11.51 12.42
C THR A 131 -12.64 -10.26 11.87
N GLY A 132 -13.42 -9.19 11.65
CA GLY A 132 -12.87 -7.89 11.27
C GLY A 132 -12.28 -7.08 12.44
N ASP A 133 -12.25 -7.59 13.67
CA ASP A 133 -11.99 -6.78 14.88
C ASP A 133 -10.58 -6.17 14.90
N ALA A 134 -9.61 -6.83 14.25
CA ALA A 134 -8.27 -6.27 14.09
C ALA A 134 -8.29 -4.91 13.38
N LEU A 135 -9.17 -4.72 12.40
CA LEU A 135 -9.34 -3.43 11.73
C LEU A 135 -9.96 -2.39 12.68
N ALA A 136 -11.03 -2.75 13.41
CA ALA A 136 -11.69 -1.83 14.32
C ALA A 136 -10.72 -1.32 15.40
N GLN A 137 -9.96 -2.22 16.01
CA GLN A 137 -8.94 -1.86 16.98
C GLN A 137 -7.85 -0.99 16.35
N TRP A 138 -7.29 -1.41 15.22
CA TRP A 138 -6.17 -0.70 14.59
C TRP A 138 -6.56 0.70 14.13
N VAL A 139 -7.75 0.88 13.55
CA VAL A 139 -8.22 2.20 13.10
C VAL A 139 -8.46 3.14 14.28
N GLY A 140 -9.04 2.64 15.37
CA GLY A 140 -9.16 3.40 16.62
C GLY A 140 -7.80 3.86 17.12
N ASP A 141 -6.88 2.91 17.35
CA ASP A 141 -5.52 3.20 17.84
C ASP A 141 -4.74 4.14 16.90
N TRP A 142 -4.91 3.98 15.59
CA TRP A 142 -4.23 4.79 14.59
C TRP A 142 -4.69 6.25 14.61
N LEU A 143 -5.99 6.52 14.79
CA LEU A 143 -6.54 7.86 14.89
C LEU A 143 -6.05 8.61 16.16
N TRP A 144 -5.69 7.88 17.22
CA TRP A 144 -5.11 8.46 18.44
C TRP A 144 -3.62 8.82 18.32
N LYS A 145 -2.93 8.40 17.25
CA LYS A 145 -1.49 8.69 17.09
C LYS A 145 -1.27 10.18 16.85
N ALA A 146 -0.17 10.71 17.38
CA ALA A 146 0.22 12.11 17.20
C ALA A 146 0.30 12.54 15.72
N GLY A 147 0.64 11.61 14.82
CA GLY A 147 0.65 11.87 13.37
C GLY A 147 -0.72 12.20 12.77
N GLN A 148 -1.83 11.88 13.45
CA GLN A 148 -3.20 12.20 13.03
C GLN A 148 -3.77 13.45 13.72
N ALA A 149 -2.97 14.18 14.52
CA ALA A 149 -3.43 15.38 15.21
C ALA A 149 -4.00 16.43 14.25
N ASP A 150 -3.46 16.54 13.04
CA ASP A 150 -3.97 17.48 12.04
C ASP A 150 -5.38 17.08 11.52
N VAL A 151 -5.61 15.78 11.30
CA VAL A 151 -6.92 15.22 10.91
C VAL A 151 -7.97 15.58 11.96
N LEU A 152 -7.68 15.29 13.23
CA LEU A 152 -8.58 15.59 14.34
C LEU A 152 -8.84 17.09 14.47
N ARG A 153 -7.78 17.90 14.37
CA ARG A 153 -7.88 19.37 14.43
C ARG A 153 -8.73 19.94 13.29
N LYS A 154 -8.67 19.37 12.09
CA LYS A 154 -9.49 19.81 10.95
C LYS A 154 -10.95 19.45 11.17
N LEU A 155 -11.25 18.22 11.61
CA LEU A 155 -12.60 17.77 11.91
C LEU A 155 -13.23 18.51 13.09
N ALA A 156 -12.46 18.79 14.15
CA ALA A 156 -12.90 19.56 15.31
C ALA A 156 -13.38 20.98 14.96
N LYS A 157 -12.81 21.58 13.91
CA LYS A 157 -13.18 22.92 13.44
C LYS A 157 -14.44 22.95 12.59
N SER A 158 -14.97 21.79 12.20
CA SER A 158 -16.17 21.73 11.37
C SER A 158 -17.43 21.92 12.22
N ALA A 159 -18.40 22.67 11.66
CA ALA A 159 -19.75 22.78 12.21
C ALA A 159 -20.70 21.66 11.72
N ALA A 160 -20.20 20.72 10.91
CA ALA A 160 -21.01 19.62 10.40
C ALA A 160 -21.49 18.70 11.53
N PRO A 161 -22.74 18.18 11.46
CA PRO A 161 -23.26 17.29 12.49
C PRO A 161 -22.56 15.92 12.51
N ARG A 162 -21.93 15.53 11.40
CA ARG A 162 -21.10 14.32 11.28
C ARG A 162 -19.68 14.69 10.85
N ARG A 163 -18.70 13.99 11.42
CA ARG A 163 -17.28 14.19 11.18
C ARG A 163 -16.67 12.84 10.83
N HIS A 164 -16.31 12.68 9.58
CA HIS A 164 -15.87 11.43 8.98
C HIS A 164 -14.35 11.44 8.83
N ALA A 165 -13.69 10.45 9.43
CA ALA A 165 -12.32 10.13 9.07
C ALA A 165 -12.34 9.08 7.95
N PHE A 166 -11.72 9.37 6.81
CA PHE A 166 -11.60 8.42 5.71
C PHE A 166 -10.15 7.94 5.62
N VAL A 167 -9.91 6.66 5.93
CA VAL A 167 -8.58 6.07 6.03
C VAL A 167 -8.30 5.19 4.80
N LEU A 168 -7.34 5.62 3.99
CA LEU A 168 -6.85 4.87 2.84
C LEU A 168 -5.69 3.94 3.23
N PHE A 169 -5.75 2.69 2.77
CA PHE A 169 -4.73 1.66 2.96
C PHE A 169 -4.05 1.38 1.61
N PRO A 170 -2.98 2.13 1.26
CA PRO A 170 -2.28 1.91 0.01
C PRO A 170 -1.51 0.58 0.02
N GLY A 171 -1.05 0.14 -1.16
CA GLY A 171 -0.24 -1.09 -1.30
C GLY A 171 0.99 -1.14 -0.37
N PHE A 172 1.59 0.02 -0.06
CA PHE A 172 2.60 0.18 1.00
C PHE A 172 1.98 0.84 2.23
N THR A 173 1.25 0.05 3.02
CA THR A 173 0.59 0.53 4.24
C THR A 173 1.46 0.37 5.50
N THR A 174 1.16 1.18 6.51
CA THR A 174 1.67 1.03 7.88
C THR A 174 0.85 0.04 8.71
N ALA A 175 -0.32 -0.38 8.22
CA ALA A 175 -1.13 -1.39 8.88
C ALA A 175 -0.48 -2.78 8.75
N PRO A 176 -0.61 -3.64 9.78
CA PRO A 176 -0.15 -5.03 9.69
C PRO A 176 -1.03 -5.82 8.72
N PHE A 177 -0.51 -6.95 8.24
CA PHE A 177 -1.18 -7.79 7.24
C PHE A 177 -2.59 -8.20 7.67
N LYS A 178 -2.77 -8.60 8.93
CA LYS A 178 -4.08 -8.99 9.50
C LYS A 178 -5.17 -7.90 9.40
N VAL A 179 -4.78 -6.65 9.21
CA VAL A 179 -5.68 -5.50 9.02
C VAL A 179 -5.86 -5.24 7.52
N ALA A 180 -4.76 -5.19 6.77
CA ALA A 180 -4.80 -4.92 5.33
C ALA A 180 -5.55 -5.99 4.53
N ASP A 181 -5.39 -7.28 4.90
CA ASP A 181 -6.09 -8.42 4.27
C ASP A 181 -7.61 -8.21 4.23
N LEU A 182 -8.19 -7.71 5.32
CA LEU A 182 -9.63 -7.48 5.45
C LEU A 182 -10.19 -6.49 4.40
N LEU A 183 -9.34 -5.62 3.85
CA LEU A 183 -9.70 -4.64 2.83
C LEU A 183 -9.25 -5.03 1.42
N MET A 184 -8.53 -6.16 1.29
CA MET A 184 -8.03 -6.70 0.02
C MET A 184 -8.81 -7.93 -0.44
N ARG A 185 -9.33 -8.70 0.53
CA ARG A 185 -10.02 -9.96 0.31
C ARG A 185 -11.51 -9.74 0.11
N ASP A 186 -12.05 -10.38 -0.92
CA ASP A 186 -13.49 -10.39 -1.15
C ASP A 186 -14.21 -11.08 0.00
N SER A 187 -15.39 -10.58 0.37
CA SER A 187 -16.20 -11.18 1.43
C SER A 187 -15.51 -11.26 2.81
N ALA A 188 -14.55 -10.38 3.10
CA ALA A 188 -13.91 -10.30 4.43
C ALA A 188 -14.92 -9.98 5.56
N PRO A 189 -14.80 -10.61 6.74
CA PRO A 189 -15.75 -10.42 7.83
C PRO A 189 -15.78 -8.95 8.27
N LEU A 190 -16.98 -8.42 8.53
CA LEU A 190 -17.11 -7.13 9.20
C LEU A 190 -16.59 -7.26 10.64
N PRO A 191 -16.04 -6.17 11.21
CA PRO A 191 -15.73 -6.16 12.63
C PRO A 191 -17.02 -6.29 13.46
N THR A 192 -16.91 -6.96 14.59
CA THR A 192 -17.99 -7.20 15.55
C THR A 192 -17.96 -6.20 16.71
N VAL A 193 -16.84 -5.52 16.90
CA VAL A 193 -16.65 -4.49 17.93
C VAL A 193 -16.59 -3.08 17.35
N ALA A 194 -17.09 -2.10 18.11
CA ALA A 194 -16.92 -0.69 17.77
C ALA A 194 -15.44 -0.26 17.90
N PRO A 195 -14.92 0.58 16.98
CA PRO A 195 -13.62 1.21 17.16
C PRO A 195 -13.66 2.25 18.28
N SER A 196 -12.56 2.40 19.02
CA SER A 196 -12.41 3.47 20.02
C SER A 196 -12.02 4.78 19.32
N LEU A 197 -13.01 5.60 18.95
CA LEU A 197 -12.78 6.84 18.19
C LEU A 197 -12.49 8.04 19.11
N PRO A 198 -11.63 8.98 18.66
CA PRO A 198 -11.56 10.32 19.25
C PRO A 198 -12.91 11.05 19.14
N ALA A 199 -13.19 11.93 20.11
CA ALA A 199 -14.48 12.65 20.18
C ALA A 199 -14.74 13.55 18.96
N GLU A 200 -13.70 13.88 18.19
CA GLU A 200 -13.75 14.64 16.95
C GLU A 200 -14.31 13.84 15.77
N VAL A 201 -14.37 12.50 15.88
CA VAL A 201 -14.74 11.59 14.80
C VAL A 201 -16.03 10.85 15.17
N THR A 202 -17.07 11.01 14.36
CA THR A 202 -18.35 10.30 14.54
C THR A 202 -18.46 9.06 13.66
N ASP A 203 -17.73 9.06 12.54
CA ASP A 203 -17.76 8.02 11.53
C ASP A 203 -16.35 7.74 11.04
N VAL A 204 -16.05 6.48 10.78
CA VAL A 204 -14.79 6.12 10.13
C VAL A 204 -15.02 5.25 8.92
N TRP A 205 -14.28 5.52 7.85
CA TRP A 205 -14.25 4.75 6.62
C TRP A 205 -12.86 4.15 6.46
N ALA A 206 -12.77 2.90 6.04
CA ALA A 206 -11.53 2.20 5.75
C ALA A 206 -11.63 1.57 4.37
N MET A 207 -10.66 1.86 3.50
CA MET A 207 -10.63 1.34 2.14
C MET A 207 -9.19 1.12 1.70
N SER A 208 -8.89 -0.02 1.07
CA SER A 208 -7.60 -0.21 0.42
C SER A 208 -7.60 0.29 -1.02
N THR A 209 -6.42 0.63 -1.54
CA THR A 209 -6.26 1.03 -2.96
C THR A 209 -6.15 -0.17 -3.91
N TRP A 210 -6.33 -1.39 -3.42
CA TRP A 210 -6.40 -2.58 -4.26
C TRP A 210 -7.76 -2.64 -4.95
N ASN A 211 -7.77 -3.16 -6.18
CA ASN A 211 -8.98 -3.28 -6.99
C ASN A 211 -9.95 -4.37 -6.48
N SER A 212 -9.49 -5.27 -5.62
CA SER A 212 -10.28 -6.32 -4.97
C SER A 212 -10.71 -5.92 -3.57
N GLY A 213 -11.66 -6.65 -3.00
CA GLY A 213 -12.18 -6.40 -1.66
C GLY A 213 -13.06 -5.15 -1.56
N ASP A 214 -13.69 -4.99 -0.40
CA ASP A 214 -14.64 -3.91 -0.14
C ASP A 214 -14.03 -2.82 0.75
N GLY A 215 -14.77 -1.72 0.91
CA GLY A 215 -14.52 -0.76 1.97
C GLY A 215 -15.49 -0.97 3.13
N PHE A 216 -15.07 -0.63 4.35
CA PHE A 216 -15.90 -0.71 5.55
C PHE A 216 -16.11 0.69 6.14
N ARG A 217 -17.32 0.92 6.66
CA ARG A 217 -17.66 2.13 7.41
C ARG A 217 -18.20 1.75 8.77
N TRP A 218 -17.83 2.50 9.79
CA TRP A 218 -18.47 2.45 11.09
C TRP A 218 -19.12 3.79 11.46
N SER A 219 -20.28 3.72 12.11
CA SER A 219 -20.88 4.81 12.89
C SER A 219 -21.56 4.24 14.14
N ALA A 220 -21.82 5.09 15.14
CA ALA A 220 -22.57 4.67 16.33
C ALA A 220 -24.02 4.21 16.02
N ASP A 221 -24.64 4.79 14.99
CA ASP A 221 -26.03 4.49 14.63
C ASP A 221 -26.18 3.20 13.83
N ASP A 222 -25.23 2.93 12.92
CA ASP A 222 -25.35 1.84 11.94
C ASP A 222 -24.42 0.66 12.25
N GLY A 223 -23.49 0.82 13.19
CA GLY A 223 -22.40 -0.12 13.40
C GLY A 223 -21.51 -0.23 12.17
N TRP A 224 -20.91 -1.40 11.97
CA TRP A 224 -20.08 -1.69 10.79
C TRP A 224 -20.97 -2.04 9.59
N VAL A 225 -20.76 -1.32 8.49
CA VAL A 225 -21.38 -1.59 7.20
C VAL A 225 -20.32 -1.73 6.12
N ARG A 226 -20.65 -2.53 5.11
CA ARG A 226 -19.81 -2.71 3.91
C ARG A 226 -20.26 -1.76 2.81
N PHE A 227 -19.31 -1.26 2.03
CA PHE A 227 -19.57 -0.57 0.78
C PHE A 227 -18.66 -1.05 -0.34
N THR A 228 -19.18 -1.09 -1.56
CA THR A 228 -18.43 -1.46 -2.75
C THR A 228 -17.51 -0.31 -3.19
N LYS A 229 -16.28 -0.64 -3.59
CA LYS A 229 -15.37 0.32 -4.21
C LYS A 229 -15.87 0.63 -5.61
N VAL A 230 -16.22 1.90 -5.86
CA VAL A 230 -16.52 2.36 -7.22
C VAL A 230 -15.22 2.89 -7.81
N LEU A 231 -14.54 2.06 -8.60
CA LEU A 231 -13.39 2.46 -9.38
C LEU A 231 -13.84 2.62 -10.83
N GLU A 232 -14.28 3.82 -11.19
CA GLU A 232 -14.42 4.19 -12.60
C GLU A 232 -13.00 4.43 -13.14
N ILE A 233 -12.44 3.42 -13.81
CA ILE A 233 -11.24 3.61 -14.61
C ILE A 233 -11.71 4.22 -15.92
N ASP A 234 -11.60 5.54 -16.05
CA ASP A 234 -11.77 6.17 -17.35
C ASP A 234 -10.77 5.55 -18.34
N SER A 235 -11.31 5.00 -19.43
CA SER A 235 -10.60 4.19 -20.42
C SER A 235 -9.59 4.94 -21.29
N TRP A 236 -9.08 6.11 -20.88
CA TRP A 236 -8.13 6.90 -21.67
C TRP A 236 -6.65 6.61 -21.39
N GLU A 237 -6.28 5.91 -20.30
CA GLU A 237 -4.87 5.59 -20.00
C GLU A 237 -4.38 4.23 -20.55
N ILE A 238 -5.26 3.40 -21.12
CA ILE A 238 -4.86 2.11 -21.71
C ILE A 238 -4.42 2.24 -23.19
N ALA A 239 -4.72 3.37 -23.85
CA ALA A 239 -4.47 3.56 -25.28
C ALA A 239 -3.07 4.13 -25.64
N SER A 240 -2.20 4.40 -24.68
CA SER A 240 -0.87 5.01 -24.92
C SER A 240 0.32 4.09 -24.63
N ALA A 241 0.09 2.78 -24.48
CA ALA A 241 1.14 1.77 -24.34
C ALA A 241 1.03 0.64 -25.39
N GLY A 242 0.65 0.99 -26.62
CA GLY A 242 0.79 0.15 -27.81
C GLY A 242 2.16 0.34 -28.48
#